data_AF-A0A165MHY0-F1
#
_entry.id   AF-A0A165MHY0-F1
#
_cell.length_a   1.000
_cell.length_b   1.000
_cell.length_c   1.000
_cell.angle_alpha   90.00
_cell.angle_beta   90.00
_cell.angle_gamma   90.00
#
_symmetry.space_group_name_H-M   'P 1'
#
loop_
_entity.id
_entity.type
_entity.pdbx_description
1 polymer ?
#
loop_
_entity_poly.entity_id
_entity_poly.type
_entity_poly.pdbx_seq_one_letter_code
_entity_poly.pdbx_strand_id
1 'polypeptide(L)'
;MVSLHLTFGACLNGTIVSLMLYGVTLGQVTKYFRTFKNDRLALKLTVTGSFMLDTFQQFLIIHSMWYYLVTRCNGNPDGFLYANWSYLGQVIPSELIFYIVQCFYILRIWSLSKRKLTWLLFVPATMEIMFSTVYTVQCYKVISFTVLAQNDKEHQILKGLLSAIVTCAIMTDMGIAISMSKLLLEAQKRYLLGTRSLINMIIRYTIATGSLVTFAMIMFLICVMALPGNMVFVGIYFNLGKLYVNSMLAALNGREAMRAQLGNIQVITNLEERSQYTR
;
A
#
# COMPACT_ATOMS: atom_id res chain seq x y z
N MET A 1 31.48 -4.40 -13.44
CA MET A 1 30.77 -3.12 -13.67
C MET A 1 29.34 -3.30 -13.24
N VAL A 2 28.83 -2.43 -12.37
CA VAL A 2 27.40 -2.40 -12.02
C VAL A 2 26.63 -2.01 -13.29
N SER A 3 25.76 -2.89 -13.78
CA SER A 3 24.99 -2.63 -15.02
C SER A 3 24.00 -1.49 -14.78
N LEU A 4 24.20 -0.34 -15.42
CA LEU A 4 23.35 0.86 -15.30
C LEU A 4 21.85 0.55 -15.52
N HIS A 5 21.56 -0.41 -16.39
CA HIS A 5 20.20 -0.89 -16.66
C HIS A 5 19.52 -1.53 -15.44
N LEU A 6 20.26 -2.27 -14.62
CA LEU A 6 19.73 -2.98 -13.44
C LEU A 6 19.75 -2.13 -12.16
N THR A 7 20.35 -0.94 -12.22
CA THR A 7 20.29 0.07 -11.15
C THR A 7 19.30 1.17 -11.50
N PHE A 8 19.76 2.28 -12.06
CA PHE A 8 18.93 3.44 -12.34
C PHE A 8 17.90 3.18 -13.44
N GLY A 9 18.17 2.27 -14.38
CA GLY A 9 17.17 1.81 -15.35
C GLY A 9 15.97 1.13 -14.70
N ALA A 10 16.20 0.27 -13.69
CA ALA A 10 15.13 -0.35 -12.92
C ALA A 10 14.36 0.67 -12.07
N CYS A 11 15.04 1.64 -11.47
CA CYS A 11 14.41 2.76 -10.75
C CYS A 11 13.54 3.63 -11.66
N LEU A 12 13.99 3.89 -12.90
CA LEU A 12 13.22 4.63 -13.89
C LEU A 12 11.93 3.87 -14.26
N ASN A 13 12.04 2.58 -14.58
CA ASN A 13 10.87 1.74 -14.84
C ASN A 13 9.90 1.73 -13.66
N GLY A 14 10.42 1.59 -12.44
CA GLY A 14 9.64 1.70 -11.21
C GLY A 14 8.92 3.04 -11.08
N THR A 15 9.58 4.15 -11.44
CA THR A 15 9.03 5.50 -11.43
C THR A 15 7.90 5.68 -12.44
N ILE A 16 8.03 5.09 -13.64
CA ILE A 16 6.98 5.13 -14.68
C ILE A 16 5.72 4.41 -14.18
N VAL A 17 5.88 3.19 -13.63
CA VAL A 17 4.74 2.46 -13.05
C VAL A 17 4.14 3.24 -11.88
N SER A 18 4.98 3.90 -11.08
CA SER A 18 4.56 4.72 -9.95
C SER A 18 3.69 5.89 -10.42
N LEU A 19 4.08 6.58 -11.50
CA LEU A 19 3.27 7.63 -12.13
C LEU A 19 1.91 7.12 -12.64
N MET A 20 1.88 5.92 -13.24
CA MET A 20 0.62 5.32 -13.70
C MET A 20 -0.33 5.03 -12.52
N LEU A 21 0.19 4.44 -11.44
CA LEU A 21 -0.58 4.18 -10.23
C LEU A 21 -1.02 5.46 -9.52
N TYR A 22 -0.20 6.52 -9.56
CA TYR A 22 -0.57 7.86 -9.07
C TYR A 22 -1.74 8.44 -9.85
N GLY A 23 -1.76 8.26 -11.18
CA GLY A 23 -2.91 8.60 -12.02
C GLY A 23 -4.19 7.89 -11.59
N VAL A 24 -4.11 6.60 -11.26
CA VAL A 24 -5.24 5.84 -10.69
C VAL A 24 -5.68 6.45 -9.36
N THR A 25 -4.74 6.80 -8.48
CA THR A 25 -5.03 7.44 -7.19
C THR A 25 -5.80 8.75 -7.36
N LEU A 26 -5.38 9.62 -8.28
CA LEU A 26 -6.10 10.86 -8.59
C LEU A 26 -7.56 10.61 -9.01
N GLY A 27 -7.77 9.63 -9.89
CA GLY A 27 -9.12 9.23 -10.32
C GLY A 27 -9.97 8.73 -9.15
N GLN A 28 -9.39 7.88 -8.30
CA GLN A 28 -10.09 7.32 -7.14
C GLN A 28 -10.40 8.35 -6.05
N VAL A 29 -9.48 9.30 -5.77
CA VAL A 29 -9.70 10.40 -4.82
C VAL A 29 -10.80 11.33 -5.34
N THR A 30 -10.76 11.69 -6.62
CA THR A 30 -11.78 12.52 -7.26
C THR A 30 -13.16 11.86 -7.16
N LYS A 31 -13.23 10.56 -7.46
CA LYS A 31 -14.46 9.78 -7.30
C LYS A 31 -14.95 9.80 -5.84
N TYR A 32 -14.06 9.58 -4.87
CA TYR A 32 -14.40 9.54 -3.46
C TYR A 32 -15.08 10.84 -2.99
N PHE A 33 -14.47 11.99 -3.27
CA PHE A 33 -15.02 13.28 -2.83
C PHE A 33 -16.30 13.69 -3.55
N ARG A 34 -16.52 13.22 -4.78
CA ARG A 34 -17.78 13.44 -5.51
C ARG A 34 -18.94 12.62 -4.93
N THR A 35 -18.70 11.34 -4.64
CA THR A 35 -19.74 10.40 -4.19
C THR A 35 -20.02 10.47 -2.69
N PHE A 36 -19.00 10.65 -1.83
CA PHE A 36 -19.13 10.50 -0.37
C PHE A 36 -19.08 11.83 0.40
N LYS A 37 -19.94 12.79 0.02
CA LYS A 37 -20.00 14.13 0.64
C LYS A 37 -20.32 14.11 2.15
N ASN A 38 -21.06 13.10 2.61
CA ASN A 38 -21.54 12.99 3.99
C ASN A 38 -20.73 12.02 4.87
N ASP A 39 -19.58 11.54 4.40
CA ASP A 39 -18.71 10.69 5.22
C ASP A 39 -18.13 11.46 6.42
N ARG A 40 -17.85 10.71 7.50
CA ARG A 40 -17.25 11.25 8.73
C ARG A 40 -15.94 11.97 8.43
N LEU A 41 -15.70 13.08 9.13
CA LEU A 41 -14.50 13.90 8.96
C LEU A 41 -13.21 13.08 9.06
N ALA A 42 -13.13 12.16 10.03
CA ALA A 42 -11.97 11.28 10.20
C ALA A 42 -11.59 10.53 8.92
N LEU A 43 -12.58 10.01 8.17
CA LEU A 43 -12.32 9.27 6.94
C LEU A 43 -11.85 10.18 5.80
N LYS A 44 -12.44 11.38 5.69
CA LYS A 44 -11.99 12.40 4.74
C LYS A 44 -10.56 12.86 5.03
N LEU A 45 -10.20 13.00 6.31
CA LEU A 45 -8.84 13.33 6.74
C LEU A 45 -7.87 12.19 6.39
N THR A 46 -8.24 10.92 6.62
CA THR A 46 -7.42 9.77 6.20
C THR A 46 -7.18 9.78 4.70
N VAL A 47 -8.24 9.94 3.88
CA VAL A 47 -8.12 9.98 2.41
C VAL A 47 -7.25 11.14 1.95
N THR A 48 -7.48 12.34 2.50
CA THR A 48 -6.70 13.54 2.15
C THR A 48 -5.24 13.38 2.56
N GLY A 49 -4.98 12.90 3.78
CA GLY A 49 -3.64 12.68 4.30
C GLY A 49 -2.86 11.67 3.47
N SER A 50 -3.46 10.51 3.17
CA SER A 50 -2.83 9.50 2.31
C SER A 50 -2.54 10.04 0.90
N PHE A 51 -3.45 10.82 0.32
CA PHE A 51 -3.24 11.45 -0.99
C PHE A 51 -2.09 12.47 -0.99
N MET A 52 -2.00 13.30 0.05
CA MET A 52 -0.93 14.29 0.18
C MET A 52 0.42 13.61 0.38
N LEU A 53 0.48 12.55 1.20
CA LEU A 53 1.70 11.75 1.37
C LEU A 53 2.12 11.08 0.06
N ASP A 54 1.19 10.51 -0.71
CA ASP A 54 1.50 9.85 -1.98
C ASP A 54 1.98 10.87 -3.03
N THR A 55 1.38 12.05 -3.07
CA THR A 55 1.83 13.16 -3.92
C THR A 55 3.25 13.62 -3.54
N PHE A 56 3.52 13.76 -2.25
CA PHE A 56 4.84 14.14 -1.76
C PHE A 56 5.90 13.08 -2.07
N GLN A 57 5.58 11.80 -1.86
CA GLN A 57 6.44 10.68 -2.26
C GLN A 57 6.74 10.73 -3.77
N GLN A 58 5.72 10.94 -4.59
CA GLN A 58 5.86 11.01 -6.05
C GLN A 58 6.79 12.14 -6.48
N PHE A 59 6.67 13.32 -5.86
CA PHE A 59 7.57 14.45 -6.09
C PHE A 59 9.03 14.08 -5.77
N LEU A 60 9.29 13.44 -4.63
CA LEU A 60 10.63 13.04 -4.21
C LEU A 60 11.26 11.99 -5.13
N ILE A 61 10.46 11.02 -5.62
CA ILE A 61 10.90 10.02 -6.60
C ILE A 61 11.30 10.69 -7.92
N ILE A 62 10.45 11.58 -8.45
CA ILE A 62 10.74 12.32 -9.70
C ILE A 62 12.00 13.17 -9.55
N HIS A 63 12.12 13.92 -8.45
CA HIS A 63 13.30 14.72 -8.15
C HIS A 63 14.56 13.85 -8.08
N SER A 64 14.47 12.69 -7.42
CA SER A 64 15.57 11.72 -7.34
C SER A 64 16.01 11.26 -8.73
N MET A 65 15.07 10.83 -9.58
CA MET A 65 15.38 10.38 -10.94
C MET A 65 15.94 11.51 -11.81
N TRP A 66 15.42 12.74 -11.67
CA TRP A 66 15.94 13.91 -12.36
C TRP A 66 17.40 14.18 -11.98
N TYR A 67 17.72 14.12 -10.69
CA TYR A 67 19.08 14.33 -10.18
C TYR A 67 20.08 13.30 -10.74
N TYR A 68 19.72 12.02 -10.77
CA TYR A 68 20.64 10.98 -11.25
C TYR A 68 20.72 10.89 -12.77
N LEU A 69 19.59 10.99 -13.49
CA LEU A 69 19.54 10.70 -14.93
C LEU A 69 19.71 11.92 -15.81
N VAL A 70 19.18 13.08 -15.38
CA VAL A 70 19.17 14.30 -16.19
C VAL A 70 20.34 15.20 -15.82
N THR A 71 20.44 15.60 -14.54
CA THR A 71 21.55 16.48 -14.11
C THR A 71 22.85 15.71 -13.90
N ARG A 72 22.82 14.37 -13.95
CA ARG A 72 23.98 13.48 -13.79
C ARG A 72 24.79 13.83 -12.55
N CYS A 73 24.10 13.92 -11.41
CA CYS A 73 24.69 14.30 -10.13
C CYS A 73 25.38 15.68 -10.16
N ASN A 74 24.81 16.62 -10.94
CA ASN A 74 25.36 17.95 -11.20
C ASN A 74 26.78 17.94 -11.78
N GLY A 75 27.10 16.92 -12.58
CA GLY A 75 28.42 16.74 -13.19
C GLY A 75 29.47 16.09 -12.28
N ASN A 76 29.12 15.74 -11.04
CA ASN A 76 30.01 15.01 -10.15
C ASN A 76 29.89 13.49 -10.38
N PRO A 77 30.91 12.81 -10.92
CA PRO A 77 30.87 11.36 -11.18
C PRO A 77 30.69 10.53 -9.89
N ASP A 78 31.19 11.00 -8.75
CA ASP A 78 31.06 10.30 -7.48
C ASP A 78 29.64 10.35 -6.92
N GLY A 79 28.79 11.26 -7.41
CA GLY A 79 27.42 11.37 -6.92
C GLY A 79 26.56 10.13 -7.17
N PHE A 80 26.94 9.27 -8.12
CA PHE A 80 26.28 7.96 -8.34
C PHE A 80 26.58 6.93 -7.25
N LEU A 81 27.59 7.19 -6.40
CA LEU A 81 27.93 6.35 -5.27
C LEU A 81 27.10 6.67 -4.03
N TYR A 82 26.42 7.82 -3.99
CA TYR A 82 25.74 8.31 -2.80
C TYR A 82 24.24 8.51 -3.02
N ALA A 83 23.45 8.16 -2.02
CA ALA A 83 22.01 8.38 -1.98
C ALA A 83 21.69 9.87 -1.82
N ASN A 84 20.93 10.43 -2.76
CA ASN A 84 20.46 11.80 -2.71
C ASN A 84 19.43 11.95 -1.59
N TRP A 85 19.32 13.14 -1.01
CA TRP A 85 18.38 13.41 0.08
C TRP A 85 16.93 13.07 -0.29
N SER A 86 16.52 13.31 -1.55
CA SER A 86 15.16 12.99 -1.99
C SER A 86 14.94 11.49 -2.20
N TYR A 87 16.01 10.74 -2.50
CA TYR A 87 15.97 9.29 -2.58
C TYR A 87 15.74 8.65 -1.20
N LEU A 88 16.41 9.17 -0.15
CA LEU A 88 16.17 8.72 1.22
C LEU A 88 14.84 9.25 1.75
N GLY A 89 14.51 10.51 1.43
CA GLY A 89 13.31 11.19 1.89
C GLY A 89 12.00 10.51 1.48
N GLN A 90 11.94 9.88 0.29
CA GLN A 90 10.70 9.23 -0.20
C GLN A 90 10.26 8.02 0.63
N VAL A 91 11.17 7.42 1.41
CA VAL A 91 10.84 6.33 2.33
C VAL A 91 9.84 6.81 3.38
N ILE A 92 10.04 8.01 3.94
CA ILE A 92 9.20 8.56 5.02
C ILE A 92 7.69 8.58 4.67
N PRO A 93 7.24 9.22 3.57
CA PRO A 93 5.82 9.21 3.22
C PRO A 93 5.30 7.80 2.87
N SER A 94 6.14 6.91 2.33
CA SER A 94 5.75 5.53 2.01
C SER A 94 5.40 4.74 3.27
N GLU A 95 6.22 4.85 4.30
CA GLU A 95 6.05 4.14 5.58
C GLU A 95 4.85 4.69 6.37
N LEU A 96 4.65 6.01 6.33
CA LEU A 96 3.45 6.63 6.89
C LEU A 96 2.18 6.13 6.18
N ILE A 97 2.22 5.98 4.86
CA ILE A 97 1.11 5.41 4.09
C ILE A 97 0.82 3.98 4.52
N PHE A 98 1.84 3.11 4.63
CA PHE A 98 1.66 1.72 5.07
C PHE A 98 0.95 1.67 6.42
N TYR A 99 1.47 2.42 7.40
CA TYR A 99 0.91 2.47 8.74
C TYR A 99 -0.54 2.99 8.76
N ILE A 100 -0.82 4.09 8.05
CA ILE A 100 -2.18 4.67 7.96
C ILE A 100 -3.16 3.66 7.36
N VAL A 101 -2.78 3.00 6.27
CA VAL A 101 -3.65 2.05 5.56
C VAL A 101 -3.88 0.78 6.38
N GLN A 102 -2.84 0.25 7.03
CA GLN A 102 -2.98 -0.88 7.95
C GLN A 102 -3.90 -0.52 9.12
N CYS A 103 -3.69 0.64 9.76
CA CYS A 103 -4.57 1.13 10.83
C CYS A 103 -6.03 1.25 10.36
N PHE A 104 -6.25 1.80 9.17
CA PHE A 104 -7.59 1.91 8.58
C PHE A 104 -8.27 0.53 8.46
N TYR A 105 -7.56 -0.48 7.95
CA TYR A 105 -8.11 -1.82 7.82
C TYR A 105 -8.32 -2.51 9.17
N ILE A 106 -7.38 -2.37 10.12
CA ILE A 106 -7.50 -2.95 11.46
C ILE A 106 -8.71 -2.33 12.21
N LEU A 107 -8.87 -1.01 12.16
CA LEU A 107 -10.01 -0.32 12.77
C LEU A 107 -11.34 -0.76 12.12
N ARG A 108 -11.35 -0.97 10.81
CA ARG A 108 -12.50 -1.50 10.08
C ARG A 108 -12.84 -2.93 10.51
N ILE A 109 -11.84 -3.81 10.69
CA ILE A 109 -12.03 -5.18 11.21
C ILE A 109 -12.62 -5.11 12.62
N TRP A 110 -12.06 -4.26 13.49
CA TRP A 110 -12.51 -4.13 14.87
C TRP A 110 -13.98 -3.71 14.97
N SER A 111 -14.37 -2.70 14.18
CA SER A 111 -15.75 -2.22 14.10
C SER A 111 -16.73 -3.30 13.63
N LEU A 112 -16.29 -4.26 12.81
CA LEU A 112 -17.13 -5.33 12.26
C LEU A 112 -17.14 -6.59 13.14
N SER A 113 -15.99 -6.99 13.69
CA SER A 113 -15.82 -8.22 14.46
C SER A 113 -16.25 -8.10 15.92
N LYS A 114 -16.07 -6.91 16.53
CA LYS A 114 -16.16 -6.67 17.98
C LYS A 114 -15.28 -7.58 18.85
N ARG A 115 -14.35 -8.35 18.25
CA ARG A 115 -13.43 -9.24 18.98
C ARG A 115 -12.19 -8.46 19.44
N LYS A 116 -11.77 -8.69 20.69
CA LYS A 116 -10.55 -8.10 21.25
C LYS A 116 -9.27 -8.56 20.54
N LEU A 117 -9.30 -9.74 19.89
CA LEU A 117 -8.14 -10.31 19.19
C LEU A 117 -7.64 -9.43 18.03
N THR A 118 -8.48 -8.54 17.48
CA THR A 118 -8.07 -7.60 16.42
C THR A 118 -6.95 -6.66 16.87
N TRP A 119 -6.83 -6.38 18.17
CA TRP A 119 -5.74 -5.54 18.70
C TRP A 119 -4.35 -6.16 18.51
N LEU A 120 -4.25 -7.49 18.36
CA LEU A 120 -2.97 -8.15 18.10
C LEU A 120 -2.37 -7.76 16.74
N LEU A 121 -3.18 -7.31 15.77
CA LEU A 121 -2.68 -6.87 14.46
C LEU A 121 -1.95 -5.52 14.52
N PHE A 122 -2.18 -4.70 15.56
CA PHE A 122 -1.41 -3.46 15.74
C PHE A 122 0.03 -3.73 16.17
N VAL A 123 0.33 -4.88 16.79
CA VAL A 123 1.69 -5.21 17.24
C VAL A 123 2.66 -5.29 16.06
N PRO A 124 2.46 -6.15 15.04
CA PRO A 124 3.37 -6.18 13.89
C PRO A 124 3.35 -4.86 13.09
N ALA A 125 2.19 -4.19 12.96
CA ALA A 125 2.09 -2.89 12.27
C ALA A 125 2.93 -1.78 12.93
N THR A 126 2.96 -1.75 14.26
CA THR A 126 3.77 -0.78 15.01
C THR A 126 5.25 -1.16 15.04
N MET A 127 5.58 -2.46 15.08
CA MET A 127 6.97 -2.91 14.95
C MET A 127 7.56 -2.55 13.59
N GLU A 128 6.77 -2.64 12.52
CA GLU A 128 7.18 -2.26 11.16
C GLU A 128 7.69 -0.82 11.09
N ILE A 129 6.88 0.16 11.52
CA ILE A 129 7.26 1.58 11.48
C ILE A 129 8.45 1.89 12.42
N MET A 130 8.56 1.17 13.54
CA MET A 130 9.70 1.31 14.45
C MET A 130 11.00 0.83 13.81
N PHE A 131 11.01 -0.37 13.22
CA PHE A 131 12.17 -0.89 12.50
C PHE A 131 12.51 -0.03 11.28
N SER A 132 11.50 0.48 10.59
CA SER A 132 11.65 1.38 9.45
C SER A 132 12.30 2.72 9.82
N THR A 133 11.94 3.27 10.98
CA THR A 133 12.60 4.47 11.53
C THR A 133 14.07 4.20 11.81
N VAL A 134 14.40 3.07 12.44
CA VAL A 134 15.80 2.68 12.70
C VAL A 134 16.55 2.50 11.39
N TYR A 135 15.97 1.79 10.42
CA TYR A 135 16.56 1.58 9.09
C TYR A 135 16.85 2.91 8.40
N THR A 136 15.87 3.83 8.36
CA THR A 136 16.01 5.14 7.73
C THR A 136 17.15 5.95 8.38
N VAL A 137 17.23 5.97 9.71
CA VAL A 137 18.32 6.65 10.43
C VAL A 137 19.69 6.05 10.09
N GLN A 138 19.79 4.73 9.95
CA GLN A 138 21.05 4.10 9.55
C GLN A 138 21.43 4.44 8.09
N CYS A 139 20.45 4.49 7.17
CA CYS A 139 20.70 4.93 5.80
C CYS A 139 21.16 6.40 5.71
N TYR A 140 20.72 7.28 6.60
CA TYR A 140 21.24 8.65 6.66
C TYR A 140 22.66 8.75 7.21
N LYS A 141 23.09 7.81 8.06
CA LYS A 141 24.48 7.73 8.53
C LYS A 141 25.40 7.13 7.45
N VAL A 142 24.89 6.18 6.69
CA VAL A 142 25.61 5.45 5.64
C VAL A 142 25.00 5.78 4.29
N ILE A 143 25.31 6.98 3.78
CA ILE A 143 24.72 7.54 2.55
C ILE A 143 25.21 6.80 1.29
N SER A 144 26.26 5.97 1.39
CA SER A 144 26.87 5.32 0.22
C SER A 144 26.13 4.06 -0.23
N PHE A 145 25.83 3.98 -1.52
CA PHE A 145 25.35 2.77 -2.20
C PHE A 145 26.41 1.65 -2.23
N THR A 146 27.70 1.97 -2.05
CA THR A 146 28.77 0.96 -2.07
C THR A 146 28.69 -0.01 -0.89
N VAL A 147 28.15 0.45 0.25
CA VAL A 147 27.92 -0.41 1.42
C VAL A 147 26.88 -1.49 1.12
N LEU A 148 25.97 -1.26 0.16
CA LEU A 148 25.03 -2.29 -0.29
C LEU A 148 25.69 -3.39 -1.15
N ALA A 149 26.90 -3.14 -1.67
CA ALA A 149 27.65 -4.06 -2.51
C ALA A 149 28.74 -4.84 -1.74
N GLN A 150 29.21 -4.30 -0.61
CA GLN A 150 30.22 -4.95 0.23
C GLN A 150 29.57 -5.81 1.31
N ASN A 151 30.18 -6.96 1.63
CA ASN A 151 29.63 -7.92 2.59
C ASN A 151 29.99 -7.57 4.04
N ASP A 152 29.98 -6.28 4.36
CA ASP A 152 30.40 -5.76 5.65
C ASP A 152 29.30 -5.91 6.72
N LYS A 153 29.70 -5.80 7.99
CA LYS A 153 28.79 -5.92 9.14
C LYS A 153 27.59 -4.95 9.05
N GLU A 154 27.80 -3.75 8.53
CA GLU A 154 26.76 -2.74 8.36
C GLU A 154 25.69 -3.16 7.34
N HIS A 155 26.11 -3.79 6.24
CA HIS A 155 25.20 -4.32 5.23
C HIS A 155 24.31 -5.44 5.78
N GLN A 156 24.88 -6.32 6.60
CA GLN A 156 24.12 -7.39 7.25
C GLN A 156 23.07 -6.83 8.22
N ILE A 157 23.40 -5.76 8.95
CA ILE A 157 22.44 -5.06 9.82
C ILE A 157 21.31 -4.43 8.99
N LEU A 158 21.62 -3.72 7.91
CA LEU A 158 20.62 -3.09 7.04
C LEU A 158 19.71 -4.13 6.37
N LYS A 159 20.27 -5.23 5.87
CA LYS A 159 19.51 -6.37 5.32
C LYS A 159 18.62 -7.02 6.38
N GLY A 160 19.14 -7.22 7.59
CA GLY A 160 18.38 -7.77 8.70
C GLY A 160 17.19 -6.89 9.09
N LEU A 161 17.41 -5.57 9.18
CA LEU A 161 16.35 -4.59 9.43
C LEU A 161 15.30 -4.58 8.31
N LEU A 162 15.73 -4.56 7.05
CA LEU A 162 14.80 -4.58 5.92
C LEU A 162 13.97 -5.86 5.87
N SER A 163 14.59 -7.01 6.14
CA SER A 163 13.90 -8.29 6.25
C SER A 163 12.88 -8.29 7.40
N ALA A 164 13.24 -7.74 8.55
CA ALA A 164 12.33 -7.61 9.69
C ALA A 164 11.11 -6.72 9.36
N ILE A 165 11.34 -5.56 8.73
CA ILE A 165 10.28 -4.65 8.28
C ILE A 165 9.31 -5.40 7.36
N VAL A 166 9.81 -6.03 6.30
CA VAL A 166 8.97 -6.74 5.32
C VAL A 166 8.24 -7.92 5.96
N THR A 167 8.86 -8.60 6.91
CA THR A 167 8.23 -9.72 7.63
C THR A 167 7.06 -9.23 8.48
N CYS A 168 7.24 -8.12 9.22
CA CYS A 168 6.16 -7.47 9.97
C CYS A 168 5.03 -6.99 9.04
N ALA A 169 5.36 -6.41 7.90
CA ALA A 169 4.39 -5.97 6.90
C ALA A 169 3.56 -7.14 6.35
N ILE A 170 4.21 -8.22 5.93
CA ILE A 170 3.55 -9.44 5.42
C ILE A 170 2.65 -10.05 6.50
N MET A 171 3.14 -10.16 7.75
CA MET A 171 2.34 -10.67 8.86
C MET A 171 1.07 -9.84 9.10
N THR A 172 1.21 -8.51 9.08
CA THR A 172 0.11 -7.58 9.27
C THR A 172 -0.90 -7.70 8.13
N ASP A 173 -0.44 -7.67 6.89
CA ASP A 173 -1.29 -7.71 5.69
C ASP A 173 -2.01 -9.04 5.53
N MET A 174 -1.32 -10.16 5.75
CA MET A 174 -1.95 -11.48 5.76
C MET A 174 -2.98 -11.59 6.90
N GLY A 175 -2.66 -11.07 8.08
CA GLY A 175 -3.58 -11.01 9.21
C GLY A 175 -4.84 -10.20 8.89
N ILE A 176 -4.69 -9.05 8.24
CA ILE A 176 -5.78 -8.20 7.76
C ILE A 176 -6.62 -8.94 6.70
N ALA A 177 -5.97 -9.51 5.69
CA ALA A 177 -6.63 -10.20 4.58
C ALA A 177 -7.43 -11.42 5.07
N ILE A 178 -6.83 -12.25 5.92
CA ILE A 178 -7.50 -13.42 6.53
C ILE A 178 -8.68 -12.97 7.40
N SER A 179 -8.48 -11.95 8.24
CA SER A 179 -9.52 -11.46 9.14
C SER A 179 -10.70 -10.86 8.37
N MET A 180 -10.44 -10.00 7.37
CA MET A 180 -11.48 -9.45 6.52
C MET A 180 -12.21 -10.52 5.73
N SER A 181 -11.48 -11.49 5.16
CA SER A 181 -12.09 -12.58 4.40
C SER A 181 -13.00 -13.43 5.27
N LYS A 182 -12.57 -13.78 6.49
CA LYS A 182 -13.41 -14.51 7.46
C LYS A 182 -14.67 -13.72 7.83
N LEU A 183 -14.55 -12.43 8.11
CA LEU A 183 -15.70 -11.58 8.44
C LEU A 183 -16.70 -11.48 7.30
N LEU A 184 -16.22 -11.34 6.07
CA LEU A 184 -17.07 -11.30 4.88
C LEU A 184 -17.78 -12.64 4.66
N LEU A 185 -17.08 -13.77 4.81
CA LEU A 185 -17.69 -15.11 4.72
C LEU A 185 -18.73 -15.35 5.83
N GLU A 186 -18.48 -14.89 7.06
CA GLU A 186 -19.46 -14.96 8.14
C GLU A 186 -20.68 -14.08 7.86
N ALA A 187 -20.48 -12.88 7.32
CA ALA A 187 -21.58 -12.01 6.89
C ALA A 187 -22.42 -12.69 5.79
N GLN A 188 -21.79 -13.32 4.80
CA GLN A 188 -22.48 -14.01 3.71
C GLN A 188 -23.43 -15.11 4.21
N LYS A 189 -23.05 -15.82 5.28
CA LYS A 189 -23.88 -16.85 5.88
C LYS A 189 -25.14 -16.28 6.56
N ARG A 190 -25.09 -15.03 7.04
CA ARG A 190 -26.17 -14.38 7.79
C ARG A 190 -27.17 -13.61 6.92
N TYR A 191 -26.80 -13.16 5.72
CA TYR A 191 -27.67 -12.34 4.86
C TYR A 191 -28.34 -13.14 3.72
N LEU A 192 -29.50 -12.66 3.26
CA LEU A 192 -30.32 -13.23 2.17
C LEU A 192 -29.53 -13.39 0.85
N LEU A 193 -30.00 -14.30 -0.03
CA LEU A 193 -29.34 -14.71 -1.29
C LEU A 193 -28.86 -13.53 -2.16
N GLY A 194 -29.63 -12.44 -2.27
CA GLY A 194 -29.23 -11.23 -3.02
C GLY A 194 -28.01 -10.51 -2.45
N THR A 195 -27.83 -10.53 -1.13
CA THR A 195 -26.68 -9.92 -0.44
C THR A 195 -25.40 -10.74 -0.61
N ARG A 196 -25.53 -12.04 -0.91
CA ARG A 196 -24.38 -12.94 -1.09
C ARG A 196 -23.56 -12.61 -2.34
N SER A 197 -24.22 -12.19 -3.43
CA SER A 197 -23.56 -11.73 -4.66
C SER A 197 -22.67 -10.51 -4.39
N LEU A 198 -23.20 -9.55 -3.63
CA LEU A 198 -22.49 -8.33 -3.25
C LEU A 198 -21.28 -8.63 -2.35
N ILE A 199 -21.49 -9.48 -1.34
CA ILE A 199 -20.41 -9.90 -0.45
C ILE A 199 -19.31 -10.64 -1.23
N ASN A 200 -19.67 -11.50 -2.19
CA ASN A 200 -18.70 -12.18 -3.06
C ASN A 200 -17.91 -11.22 -3.97
N MET A 201 -18.52 -10.12 -4.44
CA MET A 201 -17.81 -9.09 -5.19
C MET A 201 -16.79 -8.37 -4.30
N ILE A 202 -17.16 -8.02 -3.07
CA ILE A 202 -16.28 -7.36 -2.09
C ILE A 202 -15.14 -8.28 -1.66
N ILE A 203 -15.44 -9.56 -1.41
CA ILE A 203 -14.44 -10.59 -1.09
C ILE A 203 -13.42 -10.65 -2.23
N ARG A 204 -13.88 -10.82 -3.48
CA ARG A 204 -12.97 -10.89 -4.64
C ARG A 204 -12.14 -9.63 -4.79
N TYR A 205 -12.71 -8.46 -4.58
CA TYR A 205 -12.01 -7.19 -4.71
C TYR A 205 -10.98 -6.97 -3.58
N THR A 206 -11.35 -7.30 -2.34
CA THR A 206 -10.47 -7.20 -1.17
C THR A 206 -9.34 -8.23 -1.24
N ILE A 207 -9.64 -9.44 -1.69
CA ILE A 207 -8.63 -10.48 -1.93
C ILE A 207 -7.69 -10.04 -3.05
N ALA A 208 -8.20 -9.57 -4.19
CA ALA A 208 -7.36 -9.17 -5.32
C ALA A 208 -6.41 -8.00 -4.97
N THR A 209 -6.91 -7.01 -4.23
CA THR A 209 -6.10 -5.86 -3.80
C THR A 209 -5.10 -6.23 -2.70
N GLY A 210 -5.51 -7.03 -1.71
CA GLY A 210 -4.61 -7.54 -0.67
C GLY A 210 -3.54 -8.50 -1.22
N SER A 211 -3.92 -9.42 -2.10
CA SER A 211 -2.98 -10.36 -2.73
C SER A 211 -1.95 -9.66 -3.59
N LEU A 212 -2.32 -8.57 -4.27
CA LEU A 212 -1.39 -7.81 -5.09
C LEU A 212 -0.31 -7.13 -4.23
N VAL A 213 -0.69 -6.55 -3.09
CA VAL A 213 0.24 -5.94 -2.13
C VAL A 213 1.17 -7.00 -1.53
N THR A 214 0.64 -8.13 -1.06
CA THR A 214 1.45 -9.22 -0.50
C THR A 214 2.40 -9.79 -1.54
N PHE A 215 1.95 -9.97 -2.79
CA PHE A 215 2.79 -10.44 -3.89
C PHE A 215 3.94 -9.46 -4.18
N ALA A 216 3.65 -8.16 -4.24
CA ALA A 216 4.68 -7.14 -4.44
C ALA A 216 5.72 -7.11 -3.29
N MET A 217 5.28 -7.29 -2.04
CA MET A 217 6.17 -7.39 -0.87
C MET A 217 7.06 -8.63 -0.91
N ILE A 218 6.53 -9.79 -1.34
CA ILE A 218 7.32 -11.02 -1.51
C ILE A 218 8.36 -10.82 -2.61
N MET A 219 7.97 -10.24 -3.76
CA MET A 219 8.91 -9.94 -4.84
C MET A 219 10.00 -8.95 -4.39
N PHE A 220 9.63 -7.94 -3.62
CA PHE A 220 10.59 -7.02 -2.99
C PHE A 220 11.61 -7.77 -2.12
N LEU A 221 11.15 -8.64 -1.22
CA LEU A 221 12.01 -9.43 -0.34
C LEU A 221 12.96 -10.35 -1.12
N ILE A 222 12.43 -11.03 -2.15
CA ILE A 222 13.22 -11.89 -3.04
C ILE A 222 14.30 -11.07 -3.73
N CYS A 223 13.97 -9.89 -4.28
CA CYS A 223 14.96 -9.04 -4.94
C CYS A 223 16.06 -8.57 -3.97
N VAL A 224 15.71 -8.21 -2.72
CA VAL A 224 16.67 -7.82 -1.68
C VAL A 224 17.65 -8.96 -1.36
N MET A 225 17.15 -10.20 -1.28
CA MET A 225 17.97 -11.35 -0.88
C MET A 225 18.77 -11.95 -2.05
N ALA A 226 18.14 -12.08 -3.22
CA ALA A 226 18.70 -12.81 -4.35
C ALA A 226 19.56 -11.95 -5.28
N LEU A 227 19.38 -10.61 -5.28
CA LEU A 227 20.05 -9.71 -6.24
C LEU A 227 20.87 -8.62 -5.54
N PRO A 228 21.96 -8.98 -4.82
CA PRO A 228 22.83 -8.01 -4.16
C PRO A 228 23.44 -7.05 -5.20
N GLY A 229 23.40 -5.74 -4.91
CA GLY A 229 23.97 -4.70 -5.77
C GLY A 229 23.09 -4.20 -6.92
N ASN A 230 21.92 -4.81 -7.17
CA ASN A 230 20.92 -4.31 -8.13
C ASN A 230 19.88 -3.43 -7.42
N MET A 231 19.32 -2.43 -8.11
CA MET A 231 18.29 -1.54 -7.54
C MET A 231 16.86 -1.92 -7.98
N VAL A 232 16.66 -3.14 -8.48
CA VAL A 232 15.33 -3.63 -8.88
C VAL A 232 14.34 -3.59 -7.70
N PHE A 233 14.80 -3.92 -6.50
CA PHE A 233 13.98 -3.84 -5.29
C PHE A 233 13.47 -2.41 -5.03
N VAL A 234 14.26 -1.39 -5.35
CA VAL A 234 13.89 0.02 -5.19
C VAL A 234 12.75 0.39 -6.14
N GLY A 235 12.85 -0.05 -7.40
CA GLY A 235 11.78 0.13 -8.38
C GLY A 235 10.47 -0.50 -7.93
N ILE A 236 10.51 -1.67 -7.30
CA ILE A 236 9.33 -2.30 -6.68
C ILE A 236 8.82 -1.44 -5.51
N TYR A 237 9.72 -1.00 -4.64
CA TYR A 237 9.38 -0.21 -3.45
C TYR A 237 8.65 1.09 -3.78
N PHE A 238 9.06 1.81 -4.83
CA PHE A 238 8.40 3.04 -5.30
C PHE A 238 6.91 2.87 -5.60
N ASN A 239 6.47 1.63 -5.86
CA ASN A 239 5.09 1.30 -6.19
C ASN A 239 4.28 0.84 -4.97
N LEU A 240 4.92 0.37 -3.91
CA LEU A 240 4.22 -0.20 -2.75
C LEU A 240 3.27 0.81 -2.11
N GLY A 241 3.73 2.02 -1.77
CA GLY A 241 2.89 3.05 -1.16
C GLY A 241 1.61 3.31 -1.95
N LYS A 242 1.74 3.39 -3.27
CA LYS A 242 0.61 3.56 -4.19
C LYS A 242 -0.35 2.39 -4.22
N LEU A 243 0.15 1.16 -4.14
CA LEU A 243 -0.70 -0.03 -4.05
C LEU A 243 -1.53 -0.01 -2.76
N TYR A 244 -0.95 0.41 -1.63
CA TYR A 244 -1.70 0.57 -0.37
C TYR A 244 -2.78 1.65 -0.48
N VAL A 245 -2.45 2.85 -0.98
CA VAL A 245 -3.42 3.94 -1.16
C VAL A 245 -4.54 3.52 -2.12
N ASN A 246 -4.19 2.96 -3.28
CA ASN A 246 -5.18 2.51 -4.26
C ASN A 246 -6.07 1.39 -3.71
N SER A 247 -5.52 0.45 -2.94
CA SER A 247 -6.30 -0.58 -2.25
C SER A 247 -7.32 0.02 -1.28
N MET A 248 -6.86 0.94 -0.41
CA MET A 248 -7.73 1.63 0.55
C MET A 248 -8.85 2.41 -0.14
N LEU A 249 -8.50 3.25 -1.11
CA LEU A 249 -9.45 4.06 -1.85
C LEU A 249 -10.47 3.20 -2.59
N ALA A 250 -10.02 2.08 -3.15
CA ALA A 250 -10.91 1.22 -3.89
C ALA A 250 -11.88 0.47 -2.96
N ALA A 251 -11.42 0.08 -1.77
CA ALA A 251 -12.27 -0.45 -0.72
C ALA A 251 -13.31 0.57 -0.21
N LEU A 252 -13.00 1.88 -0.27
CA LEU A 252 -13.92 2.96 0.07
C LEU A 252 -14.92 3.28 -1.04
N ASN A 253 -14.43 3.38 -2.27
CA ASN A 253 -15.22 3.69 -3.46
C ASN A 253 -16.15 2.54 -3.85
N GLY A 254 -15.77 1.29 -3.54
CA GLY A 254 -16.62 0.12 -3.73
C GLY A 254 -17.95 0.19 -2.96
N ARG A 255 -18.06 1.01 -1.90
CA ARG A 255 -19.31 1.20 -1.15
C ARG A 255 -20.45 1.78 -1.98
N GLU A 256 -20.16 2.49 -3.07
CA GLU A 256 -21.18 3.02 -3.98
C GLU A 256 -21.91 1.89 -4.71
N ALA A 257 -21.16 0.98 -5.33
CA ALA A 257 -21.72 -0.22 -5.98
C ALA A 257 -22.54 -1.06 -4.98
N MET A 258 -22.09 -1.11 -3.71
CA MET A 258 -22.85 -1.74 -2.63
C MET A 258 -24.21 -1.10 -2.37
N ARG A 259 -24.24 0.23 -2.24
CA ARG A 259 -25.50 0.96 -2.00
C ARG A 259 -26.47 0.80 -3.16
N ALA A 260 -25.98 0.84 -4.40
CA ALA A 260 -26.82 0.66 -5.58
C ALA A 260 -27.47 -0.74 -5.62
N GLN A 261 -26.70 -1.81 -5.37
CA GLN A 261 -27.26 -3.16 -5.35
C GLN A 261 -28.23 -3.40 -4.19
N LEU A 262 -27.96 -2.86 -2.99
CA LEU A 262 -28.89 -2.93 -1.86
C LEU A 262 -30.22 -2.22 -2.18
N GLY A 263 -30.18 -1.07 -2.84
CA GLY A 263 -31.37 -0.37 -3.32
C GLY A 263 -32.19 -1.21 -4.30
N ASN A 264 -31.53 -1.86 -5.27
CA ASN A 264 -32.21 -2.74 -6.23
C ASN A 264 -32.88 -3.95 -5.54
N ILE A 265 -32.25 -4.55 -4.54
CA ILE A 265 -32.83 -5.68 -3.79
C ILE A 265 -34.08 -5.23 -3.02
N GLN A 266 -34.04 -4.06 -2.37
CA GLN A 266 -35.21 -3.49 -1.67
C GLN A 266 -36.38 -3.22 -2.62
N VAL A 267 -36.10 -2.73 -3.83
CA VAL A 267 -37.14 -2.52 -4.84
C VAL A 267 -37.79 -3.84 -5.25
N ILE A 268 -37.00 -4.90 -5.49
CA ILE A 268 -37.52 -6.22 -5.88
C ILE A 268 -38.39 -6.81 -4.76
N THR A 269 -37.93 -6.76 -3.50
CA THR A 269 -38.70 -7.29 -2.35
C THR A 269 -40.03 -6.54 -2.18
N ASN A 270 -40.03 -5.20 -2.31
CA ASN A 270 -41.26 -4.42 -2.25
C ASN A 270 -42.25 -4.74 -3.40
N LEU A 271 -41.75 -5.10 -4.58
CA LEU A 271 -42.59 -5.51 -5.72
C LEU A 271 -43.20 -6.90 -5.50
N GLU A 272 -42.43 -7.84 -4.97
CA GLU A 272 -42.92 -9.19 -4.61
C GLU A 272 -44.02 -9.10 -3.54
N GLU A 273 -43.82 -8.32 -2.47
CA GLU A 273 -44.83 -8.09 -1.44
C GLU A 273 -46.12 -7.48 -2.02
N ARG A 274 -46.01 -6.44 -2.86
CA ARG A 274 -47.17 -5.84 -3.53
C ARG A 274 -47.93 -6.84 -4.40
N SER A 275 -47.22 -7.71 -5.13
CA SER A 275 -47.85 -8.71 -6.00
C SER A 275 -48.67 -9.74 -5.21
N GLN A 276 -48.27 -10.07 -3.98
CA GLN A 276 -49.00 -10.98 -3.09
C GLN A 276 -50.31 -10.39 -2.55
N TYR A 277 -50.39 -9.08 -2.35
CA TYR A 277 -51.62 -8.41 -1.89
C TYR A 277 -52.67 -8.19 -2.99
N THR A 278 -52.29 -8.29 -4.26
CA THR A 278 -53.19 -8.16 -5.42
C THR A 278 -53.81 -9.48 -5.90
N ARG A 279 -53.58 -10.60 -5.21
CA ARG A 279 -54.23 -11.89 -5.46
C ARG A 279 -55.19 -12.23 -4.33
#